data_AF-A0A0L6CJU3-F1
#
_entry.id   AF-A0A0L6CJU3-F1
#
_cell.length_a   1.000
_cell.length_b   1.000
_cell.length_c   1.000
_cell.angle_alpha   90.00
_cell.angle_beta   90.00
_cell.angle_gamma   90.00
#
_symmetry.space_group_name_H-M   'P 1'
#
loop_
_entity.id
_entity.type
_entity.pdbx_description
1 polymer ?
#
loop_
_entity_poly.entity_id
_entity_poly.type
_entity_poly.pdbx_seq_one_letter_code
_entity_poly.pdbx_strand_id
1 'polypeptide(L)'
;MAHPTPSGAPKAAPSSDLNARQEFVLWSVASVGFLAILLVLSAVFPPDDSSLPGPAWLTAPVLGWVLGLIVAAVIQPHRIKAPSLAIVAAGVILVALCAVVFQGDWVAFGRGVAGFVIGLLSGVLIFRALHAQRAADRV
;
A
#
# COMPACT_ATOMS: atom_id res chain seq x y z
N MET A 1 2.56 -23.99 11.00
CA MET A 1 3.76 -24.10 11.84
C MET A 1 4.51 -22.78 11.72
N ALA A 2 4.54 -21.97 12.79
CA ALA A 2 5.28 -20.72 12.77
C ALA A 2 6.77 -21.04 12.88
N HIS A 3 7.57 -20.67 11.89
CA HIS A 3 9.02 -20.68 12.03
C HIS A 3 9.39 -19.62 13.08
N PRO A 4 9.96 -20.00 14.23
CA PRO A 4 10.41 -19.01 15.20
C PRO A 4 11.48 -18.15 14.52
N THR A 5 11.22 -16.84 14.43
CA THR A 5 12.23 -15.88 14.02
C THR A 5 13.43 -16.04 14.97
N PRO A 6 14.68 -16.15 14.46
CA PRO A 6 15.85 -16.27 15.31
C PRO A 6 15.85 -15.11 16.32
N SER A 7 15.93 -15.46 17.60
CA SER A 7 15.90 -14.52 18.73
C SER A 7 17.05 -13.52 18.60
N GLY A 8 16.78 -12.35 18.02
CA GLY A 8 17.80 -11.34 17.71
C GLY A 8 17.62 -10.65 16.35
N ALA A 9 16.78 -11.18 15.45
CA ALA A 9 16.50 -10.51 14.18
C ALA A 9 15.69 -9.20 14.41
N PRO A 10 16.04 -8.08 13.75
CA PRO A 10 15.34 -6.82 13.92
C PRO A 10 13.88 -6.95 13.51
N LYS A 11 12.98 -6.40 14.31
CA LYS A 11 11.54 -6.36 14.02
C LYS A 11 11.14 -4.97 13.52
N ALA A 12 10.25 -4.94 12.55
CA ALA A 12 9.73 -3.70 11.98
C ALA A 12 8.62 -3.06 12.84
N ALA A 13 7.92 -3.85 13.67
CA ALA A 13 7.03 -3.38 14.72
C ALA A 13 7.15 -4.29 15.96
N PRO A 14 6.98 -3.75 17.19
CA PRO A 14 7.07 -4.55 18.42
C PRO A 14 6.07 -5.71 18.47
N SER A 15 4.90 -5.51 17.84
CA SER A 15 3.80 -6.48 17.76
C SER A 15 3.89 -7.44 16.58
N SER A 16 4.94 -7.38 15.76
CA SER A 16 5.06 -8.26 14.60
C SER A 16 5.70 -9.60 14.95
N ASP A 17 5.10 -10.68 14.42
CA ASP A 17 5.65 -12.03 14.46
C ASP A 17 6.74 -12.25 13.39
N LEU A 18 6.88 -11.32 12.44
CA LEU A 18 7.84 -11.38 11.35
C LEU A 18 9.07 -10.52 11.64
N ASN A 19 10.23 -10.95 11.13
CA ASN A 19 11.40 -10.08 11.12
C ASN A 19 11.25 -8.97 10.06
N ALA A 20 12.05 -7.91 10.17
CA ALA A 20 11.96 -6.73 9.31
C ALA A 20 12.14 -7.06 7.83
N ARG A 21 13.01 -8.02 7.49
CA ARG A 21 13.23 -8.44 6.10
C ARG A 21 12.01 -9.17 5.53
N GLN A 22 11.39 -10.05 6.32
CA GLN A 22 10.15 -10.74 5.95
C GLN A 22 9.00 -9.75 5.79
N GLU A 23 8.84 -8.79 6.70
CA GLU A 23 7.84 -7.74 6.55
C GLU A 23 8.08 -6.91 5.28
N PHE A 24 9.34 -6.53 5.00
CA PHE A 24 9.68 -5.78 3.79
C PHE A 24 9.26 -6.52 2.52
N VAL A 25 9.62 -7.80 2.40
CA VAL A 25 9.26 -8.61 1.23
C VAL A 25 7.75 -8.79 1.13
N LEU A 26 7.10 -9.15 2.25
CA LEU A 26 5.66 -9.36 2.30
C LEU A 26 4.89 -8.12 1.84
N TRP A 27 5.22 -6.96 2.38
CA TRP A 27 4.51 -5.72 2.07
C TRP A 27 4.84 -5.17 0.68
N SER A 28 6.04 -5.43 0.17
CA SER A 28 6.39 -5.11 -1.22
C SER A 28 5.58 -5.93 -2.21
N VAL A 29 5.50 -7.25 -2.00
CA VAL A 29 4.69 -8.16 -2.84
C VAL A 29 3.21 -7.81 -2.73
N ALA A 30 2.71 -7.57 -1.52
CA ALA A 30 1.33 -7.17 -1.29
C ALA A 30 1.00 -5.82 -1.97
N SER A 31 1.90 -4.85 -1.94
CA SER A 31 1.71 -3.55 -2.61
C SER A 31 1.46 -3.71 -4.11
N VAL A 32 2.33 -4.47 -4.78
CA VAL A 32 2.20 -4.76 -6.22
C VAL A 32 0.95 -5.58 -6.50
N GLY A 33 0.66 -6.57 -5.65
CA GLY A 33 -0.56 -7.39 -5.76
C GLY A 33 -1.85 -6.58 -5.65
N PHE A 34 -1.94 -5.67 -4.67
CA PHE A 34 -3.10 -4.79 -4.51
C PHE A 34 -3.27 -3.83 -5.69
N LEU A 35 -2.17 -3.25 -6.19
CA LEU A 35 -2.23 -2.43 -7.40
C LEU A 35 -2.71 -3.25 -8.60
N ALA A 36 -2.19 -4.47 -8.79
CA ALA A 36 -2.60 -5.34 -9.89
C ALA A 36 -4.09 -5.68 -9.82
N ILE A 37 -4.61 -6.00 -8.62
CA ILE A 37 -6.04 -6.23 -8.41
C ILE A 37 -6.84 -4.97 -8.75
N LEU A 38 -6.41 -3.80 -8.28
CA LEU A 38 -7.09 -2.53 -8.58
C LEU A 38 -7.10 -2.24 -10.09
N LEU A 39 -6.01 -2.53 -10.81
CA LEU A 39 -5.94 -2.35 -12.27
C LEU A 39 -6.86 -3.33 -13.01
N VAL A 40 -6.89 -4.60 -12.59
CA VAL A 40 -7.81 -5.60 -13.15
C VAL A 40 -9.27 -5.18 -12.92
N LEU A 41 -9.63 -4.79 -11.71
CA LEU A 41 -10.97 -4.29 -11.41
C LEU A 41 -11.31 -3.03 -12.22
N SER A 42 -10.33 -2.13 -12.36
CA SER A 42 -10.50 -0.93 -13.17
C SER A 42 -10.77 -1.27 -14.63
N ALA A 43 -10.13 -2.33 -15.15
CA ALA A 43 -10.27 -2.78 -16.52
C ALA A 43 -11.55 -3.56 -16.81
N VAL A 44 -12.03 -4.32 -15.83
CA VAL A 44 -13.30 -5.05 -15.93
C VAL A 44 -14.50 -4.10 -15.87
N PHE A 45 -14.39 -3.02 -15.09
CA PHE A 45 -15.47 -2.05 -14.90
C PHE A 45 -15.09 -0.66 -15.44
N PRO A 46 -14.81 -0.47 -16.74
CA PRO A 46 -14.39 0.85 -17.25
C PRO A 46 -15.44 1.93 -16.90
N PRO A 47 -15.03 3.19 -16.66
CA PRO A 47 -15.98 4.28 -16.44
C PRO A 47 -16.83 4.47 -17.70
N ASP A 48 -18.14 4.60 -17.53
CA ASP A 48 -19.11 4.56 -18.63
C ASP A 48 -18.99 5.74 -19.62
N ASP A 49 -18.42 6.87 -19.20
CA ASP A 49 -18.23 8.05 -20.06
C ASP A 49 -16.93 8.80 -19.70
N SER A 50 -15.77 8.29 -20.15
CA SER A 50 -14.55 9.11 -20.14
C SER A 50 -14.47 9.92 -21.44
N SER A 51 -14.66 11.24 -21.35
CA SER A 51 -14.44 12.21 -22.43
C SER A 51 -13.00 12.26 -22.96
N LEU A 52 -12.08 11.54 -22.31
CA LEU A 52 -10.68 11.37 -22.71
C LEU A 52 -10.52 10.08 -23.53
N PRO A 53 -10.14 10.16 -24.81
CA PRO A 53 -9.91 8.97 -25.63
C PRO A 53 -8.62 8.26 -25.18
N GLY A 54 -8.77 7.05 -24.62
CA GLY A 54 -7.66 6.13 -24.31
C GLY A 54 -7.68 5.56 -22.88
N PRO A 55 -6.75 4.65 -22.54
CA PRO A 55 -6.66 4.00 -21.22
C PRO A 55 -6.20 4.94 -20.10
N ALA A 56 -6.44 6.25 -20.21
CA ALA A 56 -6.07 7.25 -19.19
C ALA A 56 -6.71 6.96 -17.82
N TRP A 57 -7.84 6.25 -17.79
CA TRP A 57 -8.47 5.78 -16.56
C TRP A 57 -7.64 4.69 -15.83
N LEU A 58 -6.71 4.01 -16.50
CA LEU A 58 -5.71 3.11 -15.88
C LEU A 58 -4.51 3.86 -15.31
N THR A 59 -4.21 5.07 -15.80
CA THR A 59 -3.05 5.82 -15.30
C THR A 59 -3.34 6.46 -13.94
N ALA A 60 -4.59 6.84 -13.68
CA ALA A 60 -5.02 7.41 -12.39
C ALA A 60 -4.65 6.54 -11.17
N PRO A 61 -5.00 5.24 -11.10
CA PRO A 61 -4.61 4.38 -9.97
C PRO A 61 -3.10 4.18 -9.86
N VAL A 62 -2.36 4.13 -10.98
CA VAL A 62 -0.89 4.01 -10.97
C VAL A 62 -0.25 5.29 -10.42
N LEU A 63 -0.66 6.46 -10.90
CA LEU A 63 -0.18 7.75 -10.43
C LEU A 63 -0.49 7.94 -8.95
N GLY A 64 -1.71 7.60 -8.53
CA GLY A 64 -2.09 7.57 -7.12
C GLY A 64 -1.12 6.72 -6.31
N TRP A 65 -0.88 5.48 -6.72
CA TRP A 65 0.02 4.56 -6.03
C TRP A 65 1.46 5.08 -5.91
N VAL A 66 2.01 5.61 -7.00
CA VAL A 66 3.35 6.23 -6.98
C VAL A 66 3.39 7.44 -6.03
N LEU A 67 2.39 8.33 -6.09
CA LEU A 67 2.30 9.47 -5.19
C LEU A 67 2.17 9.03 -3.72
N GLY A 68 1.39 7.99 -3.45
CA GLY A 68 1.24 7.42 -2.11
C GLY A 68 2.58 6.92 -1.56
N LEU A 69 3.36 6.20 -2.36
CA LEU A 69 4.71 5.74 -1.99
C LEU A 69 5.65 6.92 -1.70
N ILE A 70 5.62 7.96 -2.53
CA ILE A 70 6.44 9.17 -2.33
C ILE A 70 6.06 9.83 -0.99
N VAL A 71 4.77 10.03 -0.73
CA VAL A 71 4.30 10.62 0.54
C VAL A 71 4.70 9.74 1.72
N ALA A 72 4.57 8.42 1.60
CA ALA A 72 4.97 7.48 2.63
C ALA A 72 6.45 7.59 3.01
N ALA A 73 7.33 7.87 2.04
CA ALA A 73 8.75 8.10 2.29
C ALA A 73 9.01 9.37 3.10
N VAL A 74 8.19 10.41 2.94
CA VAL A 74 8.35 11.72 3.59
C VAL A 74 7.86 11.71 5.05
N ILE A 75 6.80 10.97 5.36
CA ILE A 75 6.11 11.03 6.68
C ILE A 75 6.82 10.31 7.85
N GLN A 76 8.12 10.02 7.75
CA GLN A 76 8.91 9.36 8.81
C GLN A 76 8.26 8.08 9.36
N PRO A 77 8.00 7.08 8.51
CA PRO A 77 7.16 5.91 8.85
C PRO A 77 7.70 5.02 9.98
N HIS A 78 8.98 5.15 10.34
CA HIS A 78 9.60 4.47 11.48
C HIS A 78 9.01 4.87 12.85
N ARG A 79 8.31 6.01 12.94
CA ARG A 79 7.63 6.44 14.17
C ARG A 79 6.27 5.77 14.38
N ILE A 80 5.72 5.12 13.35
CA ILE A 80 4.38 4.53 13.38
C ILE A 80 4.45 3.15 14.04
N LYS A 81 4.02 3.08 15.30
CA LYS A 81 3.97 1.85 16.11
C LYS A 81 2.71 1.00 15.90
N ALA A 82 1.81 1.43 15.01
CA ALA A 82 0.57 0.72 14.75
C ALA A 82 0.85 -0.69 14.19
N PRO A 83 0.07 -1.72 14.60
CA PRO A 83 0.24 -3.07 14.10
C PRO A 83 0.00 -3.12 12.59
N SER A 84 0.85 -3.87 11.87
CA SER A 84 0.86 -3.94 10.40
C SER A 84 -0.52 -4.33 9.84
N LEU A 85 -1.19 -5.28 10.48
CA LEU A 85 -2.54 -5.72 10.11
C LEU A 85 -3.61 -4.62 10.26
N ALA A 86 -3.50 -3.75 11.27
CA ALA A 86 -4.45 -2.65 11.44
C ALA A 86 -4.31 -1.60 10.32
N ILE A 87 -3.07 -1.33 9.89
CA ILE A 87 -2.78 -0.45 8.76
C ILE A 87 -3.42 -1.02 7.47
N VAL A 88 -3.28 -2.33 7.24
CA VAL A 88 -3.90 -3.00 6.09
C VAL A 88 -5.42 -2.98 6.18
N ALA A 89 -6.00 -3.31 7.33
CA ALA A 89 -7.44 -3.32 7.53
C ALA A 89 -8.06 -1.93 7.25
N ALA A 90 -7.44 -0.87 7.79
CA ALA A 90 -7.83 0.50 7.50
C ALA A 90 -7.74 0.80 5.99
N GLY A 91 -6.67 0.35 5.33
CA GLY A 91 -6.48 0.51 3.89
C GLY A 91 -7.56 -0.17 3.05
N VAL A 92 -7.90 -1.42 3.36
CA VAL A 92 -8.98 -2.14 2.67
C VAL A 92 -10.31 -1.41 2.81
N ILE A 93 -10.62 -0.91 4.01
CA ILE A 93 -11.84 -0.14 4.25
C ILE A 93 -11.83 1.16 3.42
N LEU A 94 -10.73 1.93 3.46
CA LEU A 94 -10.59 3.17 2.71
C LEU A 94 -10.70 2.95 1.19
N VAL A 95 -10.07 1.91 0.66
CA VAL A 95 -10.15 1.54 -0.77
C VAL A 95 -11.57 1.12 -1.14
N ALA A 96 -12.24 0.31 -0.31
CA ALA A 96 -13.62 -0.08 -0.54
C ALA A 96 -14.58 1.12 -0.51
N LEU A 97 -14.36 2.07 0.42
CA LEU A 97 -15.12 3.32 0.48
C LEU A 97 -14.93 4.16 -0.79
N CYS A 98 -13.75 4.12 -1.43
CA CYS A 98 -13.55 4.83 -2.70
C CYS A 98 -14.50 4.33 -3.79
N ALA A 99 -14.79 3.04 -3.85
CA ALA A 99 -15.73 2.47 -4.82
C ALA A 99 -17.20 2.81 -4.49
N VAL A 100 -17.53 3.05 -3.22
CA VAL A 100 -18.90 3.42 -2.80
C VAL A 100 -19.15 4.92 -2.97
N VAL A 101 -18.17 5.75 -2.61
CA VAL A 101 -18.32 7.22 -2.56
C VAL A 101 -18.17 7.86 -3.95
N PHE A 102 -17.25 7.37 -4.78
CA PHE A 102 -16.96 7.97 -6.08
C PHE A 102 -17.66 7.18 -7.20
N GLN A 103 -18.81 7.69 -7.64
CA GLN A 103 -19.63 7.13 -8.71
C GLN A 103 -19.75 8.09 -9.90
N GLY A 104 -20.20 7.59 -11.05
CA GLY A 104 -20.34 8.36 -12.29
C GLY A 104 -19.00 8.94 -12.77
N ASP A 105 -18.98 10.23 -13.09
CA ASP A 105 -17.80 10.94 -13.61
C ASP A 105 -16.60 10.93 -12.65
N TRP A 106 -16.84 10.71 -11.35
CA TRP A 106 -15.79 10.71 -10.33
C TRP A 106 -15.08 9.36 -10.17
N VAL A 107 -15.49 8.32 -10.89
CA VAL A 107 -14.91 6.97 -10.77
C VAL A 107 -13.40 6.97 -11.04
N ALA A 108 -12.94 7.71 -12.05
CA ALA A 108 -11.51 7.82 -12.36
C ALA A 108 -10.71 8.46 -11.21
N PHE A 109 -11.27 9.49 -10.59
CA PHE A 109 -10.69 10.14 -9.41
C PHE A 109 -10.66 9.18 -8.21
N GLY A 110 -11.77 8.48 -7.94
CA GLY A 110 -11.87 7.47 -6.89
C GLY A 110 -10.83 6.36 -7.03
N ARG A 111 -10.54 5.91 -8.26
CA ARG A 111 -9.45 4.96 -8.56
C ARG A 111 -8.07 5.54 -8.25
N GLY A 112 -7.84 6.80 -8.58
CA GLY A 112 -6.63 7.51 -8.21
C GLY A 112 -6.44 7.57 -6.69
N VAL A 113 -7.49 7.91 -5.94
CA VAL A 113 -7.47 7.94 -4.48
C VAL A 113 -7.24 6.53 -3.91
N ALA A 114 -7.89 5.50 -4.45
CA ALA A 114 -7.66 4.12 -4.06
C ALA A 114 -6.20 3.70 -4.28
N GLY A 115 -5.63 4.02 -5.45
CA GLY A 115 -4.21 3.82 -5.74
C GLY A 115 -3.32 4.52 -4.72
N PHE A 116 -3.62 5.78 -4.41
CA PHE A 116 -2.91 6.57 -3.40
C PHE A 116 -2.93 5.93 -2.01
N VAL A 117 -4.09 5.47 -1.54
CA VAL A 117 -4.22 4.78 -0.25
C VAL A 117 -3.38 3.51 -0.23
N ILE A 118 -3.42 2.70 -1.30
CA ILE A 118 -2.59 1.49 -1.40
C ILE A 118 -1.10 1.84 -1.33
N GLY A 119 -0.67 2.83 -2.12
CA GLY A 119 0.72 3.28 -2.16
C GLY A 119 1.20 3.84 -0.83
N LEU A 120 0.38 4.66 -0.17
CA LEU A 120 0.69 5.28 1.11
C LEU A 120 0.87 4.23 2.21
N LEU A 121 -0.12 3.36 2.39
CA LEU A 121 -0.14 2.41 3.50
C LEU A 121 0.90 1.30 3.31
N SER A 122 1.03 0.78 2.09
CA SER A 122 2.10 -0.18 1.78
C SER A 122 3.47 0.46 1.89
N GLY A 123 3.65 1.70 1.41
CA GLY A 123 4.88 2.47 1.56
C GLY A 123 5.27 2.65 3.03
N VAL A 124 4.31 2.99 3.90
CA VAL A 124 4.57 3.12 5.34
C VAL A 124 5.14 1.82 5.90
N LEU A 125 4.55 0.68 5.56
CA LEU A 125 4.99 -0.63 6.03
C LEU A 125 6.39 -1.00 5.47
N ILE A 126 6.60 -0.78 4.17
CA ILE A 126 7.86 -1.07 3.46
C ILE A 126 9.01 -0.21 4.02
N PHE A 127 8.83 1.11 4.11
CA PHE A 127 9.87 2.01 4.60
C PHE A 127 10.14 1.83 6.09
N ARG A 128 9.12 1.53 6.90
CA ARG A 128 9.32 1.17 8.31
C ARG A 128 10.18 -0.08 8.45
N ALA A 129 9.89 -1.12 7.67
CA ALA A 129 10.66 -2.35 7.66
C ALA A 129 12.11 -2.13 7.17
N LEU A 130 12.29 -1.35 6.10
CA LEU A 130 13.59 -1.00 5.56
C LEU A 130 14.45 -0.21 6.56
N HIS A 131 13.85 0.73 7.29
CA HIS A 131 14.54 1.48 8.33
C HIS A 131 14.98 0.60 9.49
N ALA A 132 14.10 -0.31 9.95
CA ALA A 132 14.43 -1.25 11.02
C ALA A 132 15.59 -2.19 10.62
N GLN A 133 15.59 -2.66 9.37
CA GLN A 133 16.68 -3.50 8.85
C GLN A 133 18.00 -2.72 8.78
N ARG A 134 18.01 -1.52 8.19
CA ARG A 134 19.21 -0.68 8.09
C ARG A 134 19.77 -0.26 9.44
N ALA A 135 18.92 -0.08 10.45
CA ALA A 135 19.38 0.24 11.81
C ALA A 135 20.13 -0.93 12.44
N ALA A 136 19.71 -2.17 12.16
CA ALA A 136 20.39 -3.37 12.64
C ALA A 136 21.69 -3.66 11.88
N ASP A 137 21.74 -3.39 10.57
CA ASP A 137 22.97 -3.57 9.77
C ASP A 137 24.10 -2.58 10.14
N ARG A 138 23.80 -1.54 10.92
CA ARG A 138 24.76 -0.52 11.39
C ARG A 138 25.35 -0.80 12.77
N VAL A 139 24.87 -1.84 13.46
CA VAL A 139 25.35 -2.28 14.78
C VAL A 139 26.25 -3.48 14.61
#